data_AF-A0A6M1YQI0-F1
#
_entry.id   AF-A0A6M1YQI0-F1
#
_cell.length_a   1.000
_cell.length_b   1.000
_cell.length_c   1.000
_cell.angle_alpha   90.00
_cell.angle_beta   90.00
_cell.angle_gamma   90.00
#
_symmetry.space_group_name_H-M   'P 1'
#
loop_
_entity.id
_entity.type
_entity.pdbx_description
1 polymer ?
#
loop_
_entity_poly.entity_id
_entity_poly.type
_entity_poly.pdbx_seq_one_letter_code
_entity_poly.pdbx_strand_id
1 'polypeptide(L)' 'AKRVFVYQLEKEMKKQKIDKSDFAIRLETSRSAVDRILDPESPSTLMTFAKAANAVGKHLKISLD' A
#
# COMPACT_ATOMS: atom_id res chain seq x y z
N ALA A 1 10.33 5.29 -7.23
CA ALA A 1 9.94 5.01 -5.83
C ALA A 1 8.64 4.19 -5.72
N LYS A 2 7.50 4.66 -6.27
CA LYS A 2 6.19 3.99 -6.10
C LYS A 2 6.19 2.51 -6.53
N ARG A 3 6.75 2.18 -7.68
CA ARG A 3 6.82 0.79 -8.18
C ARG A 3 7.47 -0.19 -7.18
N VAL A 4 8.57 0.22 -6.54
CA VAL A 4 9.25 -0.60 -5.53
C VAL A 4 8.39 -0.75 -4.28
N PHE A 5 7.75 0.35 -3.85
CA PHE A 5 6.82 0.33 -2.72
C PHE A 5 5.63 -0.62 -2.97
N VAL A 6 4.97 -0.51 -4.13
CA VAL A 6 3.85 -1.39 -4.53
C VAL A 6 4.29 -2.85 -4.51
N TYR A 7 5.43 -3.18 -5.12
CA TYR A 7 5.96 -4.55 -5.12
C TYR A 7 6.18 -5.09 -3.70
N GLN A 8 6.75 -4.29 -2.80
CA GLN A 8 6.96 -4.69 -1.40
C GLN A 8 5.63 -4.86 -0.65
N LEU A 9 4.67 -3.97 -0.89
CA LEU A 9 3.35 -4.01 -0.29
C LEU A 9 2.58 -5.26 -0.72
N GLU A 10 2.53 -5.57 -2.03
CA GLU A 10 1.86 -6.77 -2.56
C GLU A 10 2.50 -8.05 -2.03
N LYS A 11 3.84 -8.08 -1.89
CA LYS A 11 4.56 -9.20 -1.29
C LYS A 11 4.14 -9.42 0.17
N GLU A 12 4.00 -8.36 0.96
CA GLU A 12 3.57 -8.44 2.35
C GLU A 12 2.08 -8.82 2.47
N MET A 13 1.21 -8.26 1.63
CA MET A 13 -0.19 -8.66 1.53
C MET A 13 -0.32 -10.16 1.23
N LYS A 14 0.43 -10.68 0.24
CA LYS A 14 0.45 -12.11 -0.10
C LYS A 14 0.94 -12.97 1.06
N LYS A 15 2.00 -12.54 1.76
CA LYS A 15 2.54 -13.25 2.94
C LYS A 15 1.50 -13.37 4.06
N GLN A 16 0.72 -12.31 4.27
CA GLN A 16 -0.32 -12.26 5.32
C GLN A 16 -1.69 -12.75 4.85
N LYS A 17 -1.81 -13.21 3.59
CA LYS A 17 -3.09 -13.60 2.95
C LYS A 17 -4.15 -12.49 2.99
N ILE A 18 -3.73 -11.24 2.86
CA ILE A 18 -4.62 -10.07 2.77
C ILE A 18 -5.00 -9.89 1.31
N ASP A 19 -6.28 -9.97 1.00
CA ASP A 19 -6.77 -9.63 -0.33
C ASP A 19 -7.10 -8.13 -0.47
N LYS A 20 -7.53 -7.70 -1.67
CA LYS A 20 -7.85 -6.28 -1.91
C LYS A 20 -9.06 -5.78 -1.11
N SER A 21 -10.01 -6.67 -0.77
CA SER A 21 -11.20 -6.33 0.01
C SER A 21 -10.84 -6.14 1.47
N ASP A 22 -10.06 -7.06 2.04
CA ASP A 22 -9.49 -6.94 3.39
C ASP A 22 -8.65 -5.68 3.52
N PHE A 23 -7.81 -5.40 2.52
CA PHE A 23 -6.96 -4.22 2.52
C PHE A 23 -7.77 -2.93 2.44
N ALA A 24 -8.86 -2.91 1.65
CA ALA A 24 -9.77 -1.77 1.59
C ALA A 24 -10.45 -1.50 2.94
N ILE A 25 -10.89 -2.56 3.64
CA ILE A 25 -11.46 -2.46 4.99
C ILE A 25 -10.44 -1.87 5.97
N ARG A 26 -9.20 -2.39 5.97
CA ARG A 26 -8.12 -1.89 6.84
C ARG A 26 -7.73 -0.44 6.57
N LEU A 27 -7.94 0.03 5.35
CA LEU A 27 -7.66 1.41 4.94
C LEU A 27 -8.86 2.35 5.05
N GLU A 28 -10.02 1.84 5.47
CA GLU A 28 -11.30 2.56 5.52
C GLU A 28 -11.61 3.25 4.18
N THR A 29 -11.45 2.52 3.09
CA THR A 29 -11.57 3.05 1.74
C THR A 29 -12.26 2.10 0.77
N SER A 30 -12.50 2.53 -0.47
CA SER A 30 -13.09 1.70 -1.50
C SER A 30 -12.07 0.76 -2.14
N ARG A 31 -12.55 -0.35 -2.72
CA ARG A 31 -11.71 -1.25 -3.53
C ARG A 31 -11.04 -0.52 -4.70
N SER A 32 -11.74 0.43 -5.33
CA SER A 32 -11.17 1.28 -6.41
C SER A 32 -10.05 2.20 -5.91
N ALA A 33 -10.08 2.64 -4.67
CA ALA A 33 -8.98 3.39 -4.08
C ALA A 33 -7.77 2.48 -3.83
N VAL A 34 -7.99 1.22 -3.39
CA VAL A 34 -6.93 0.21 -3.29
C VAL A 34 -6.29 -0.05 -4.65
N ASP A 35 -7.07 -0.17 -5.72
CA ASP A 35 -6.52 -0.36 -7.07
C ASP A 35 -5.58 0.78 -7.47
N ARG A 36 -5.90 2.04 -7.12
CA ARG A 36 -4.98 3.19 -7.34
C ARG A 36 -3.73 3.17 -6.46
N ILE A 37 -3.82 2.64 -5.24
CA ILE A 37 -2.64 2.47 -4.36
C ILE A 37 -1.69 1.44 -4.96
N LEU A 38 -2.24 0.34 -5.47
CA LEU A 38 -1.49 -0.79 -6.05
C LEU A 38 -1.08 -0.55 -7.51
N ASP A 39 -1.62 0.46 -8.18
CA ASP A 39 -1.17 0.87 -9.51
C ASP A 39 0.13 1.70 -9.42
N PRO A 40 1.28 1.21 -9.93
CA PRO A 40 2.54 1.94 -9.85
C PRO A 40 2.56 3.26 -10.64
N GLU A 41 1.64 3.46 -11.58
CA GLU A 41 1.56 4.65 -12.44
C GLU A 41 0.55 5.69 -11.90
N SER A 42 -0.33 5.29 -10.98
CA SER A 42 -1.30 6.20 -10.37
C SER A 42 -0.61 7.22 -9.44
N PRO A 43 -1.01 8.50 -9.42
CA PRO A 43 -0.51 9.46 -8.44
C PRO A 43 -0.81 9.03 -7.00
N SER A 44 0.13 9.23 -6.08
CA SER A 44 -0.06 8.93 -4.65
C SER A 44 0.79 9.85 -3.79
N THR A 45 0.31 10.10 -2.58
CA THR A 45 1.01 10.94 -1.59
C THR A 45 1.82 10.08 -0.62
N LEU A 46 2.78 10.69 0.08
CA LEU A 46 3.50 10.00 1.17
C LEU A 46 2.54 9.53 2.29
N MET A 47 1.48 10.28 2.56
CA MET A 47 0.42 9.88 3.50
C MET A 47 -0.27 8.58 3.05
N THR A 48 -0.53 8.44 1.75
CA THR A 48 -1.09 7.21 1.17
C THR A 48 -0.18 6.02 1.40
N PHE A 49 1.14 6.17 1.18
CA PHE A 49 2.11 5.11 1.42
C PHE A 49 2.23 4.75 2.90
N ALA A 50 2.23 5.74 3.79
CA ALA A 50 2.27 5.51 5.23
C ALA A 50 1.04 4.72 5.71
N LYS A 51 -0.16 5.10 5.26
CA LYS A 51 -1.40 4.36 5.58
C LYS A 51 -1.36 2.92 5.05
N ALA A 52 -0.96 2.74 3.81
CA ALA A 52 -0.83 1.42 3.18
C ALA A 52 0.18 0.52 3.91
N ALA A 53 1.34 1.06 4.32
CA ALA A 53 2.31 0.33 5.14
C ALA A 53 1.72 -0.07 6.50
N ASN A 54 1.05 0.85 7.19
CA ASN A 54 0.44 0.57 8.50
C ASN A 54 -0.66 -0.51 8.40
N ALA A 55 -1.45 -0.54 7.32
CA ALA A 55 -2.49 -1.56 7.11
C ALA A 55 -1.94 -3.00 6.97
N VAL A 56 -0.65 -3.16 6.66
CA VAL A 56 0.06 -4.45 6.68
C VAL A 56 1.01 -4.60 7.89
N GLY A 57 0.90 -3.74 8.92
CA GLY A 57 1.72 -3.80 10.12
C GLY A 57 3.19 -3.40 9.89
N LYS A 58 3.44 -2.52 8.91
CA LYS A 58 4.77 -1.97 8.58
C LYS A 58 4.76 -0.46 8.74
N HIS A 59 5.95 0.16 8.66
CA HIS A 59 6.10 1.61 8.68
C HIS A 59 6.87 2.08 7.44
N LEU A 60 6.47 3.22 6.89
CA LEU A 60 7.19 3.87 5.80
C LEU A 60 8.47 4.51 6.34
N LYS A 61 9.63 4.15 5.79
CA LYS A 61 10.92 4.79 6.04
C LYS A 61 11.40 5.44 4.75
N ILE A 62 11.82 6.69 4.83
CA ILE A 62 12.39 7.45 3.71
C ILE A 62 13.78 7.92 4.13
N SER A 63 14.75 7.75 3.23
CA SER A 63 16.09 8.33 3.34
C SER A 63 16.44 9.06 2.03
N LEU A 64 17.28 10.07 2.15
CA LEU A 64 17.81 10.87 1.05
C LEU A 64 19.33 10.92 1.28
N ASP A 65 20.00 9.89 0.80
CA ASP A 65 21.42 9.59 0.97
C ASP A 65 22.10 9.38 -0.39
#